data_AF-A0A916ZCK8-F1
#
_entry.id   AF-A0A916ZCK8-F1
#
_cell.length_a   1.000
_cell.length_b   1.000
_cell.length_c   1.000
_cell.angle_alpha   90.00
_cell.angle_beta   90.00
_cell.angle_gamma   90.00
#
_symmetry.space_group_name_H-M   'P 1'
#
loop_
_entity.id
_entity.type
_entity.pdbx_description
1 polymer ?
#
loop_
_entity_poly.entity_id
_entity_poly.type
_entity_poly.pdbx_seq_one_letter_code
_entity_poly.pdbx_strand_id
1 'polypeptide(L)'
;MPDITGHWAENAVLHAANLLGIINGYTDGTFKPNNPVTRAEFINMLVKAFQLKSTGDSLKFSDLDKIGKWAHEAVTAAVASNIVVGYQDDSFRPSAPSAPRIS
;
A
#
# COMPACT_ATOMS: atom_id res chain seq x y z
N MET A 1 -4.48 11.27 13.55
CA MET A 1 -5.27 10.03 13.55
C MET A 1 -6.05 9.91 14.85
N PRO A 2 -7.14 10.68 15.05
CA PRO A 2 -7.95 10.55 16.28
C PRO A 2 -8.75 9.24 16.34
N ASP A 3 -8.98 8.63 15.19
CA ASP A 3 -9.80 7.44 14.97
C ASP A 3 -9.14 6.12 15.40
N ILE A 4 -7.90 6.15 15.87
CA ILE A 4 -7.20 4.98 16.42
C ILE A 4 -7.20 4.95 17.96
N THR A 5 -7.66 6.00 18.63
CA THR A 5 -7.62 6.07 20.10
C THR A 5 -8.45 4.94 20.74
N GLY A 6 -7.82 4.16 21.61
CA GLY A 6 -8.42 2.99 22.26
C GLY A 6 -8.53 1.75 21.38
N HIS A 7 -8.06 1.81 20.12
CA HIS A 7 -8.03 0.65 19.24
C HIS A 7 -6.85 -0.26 19.63
N TRP A 8 -7.02 -1.59 19.56
CA TRP A 8 -5.97 -2.54 19.92
C TRP A 8 -4.66 -2.33 19.14
N ALA A 9 -4.77 -1.82 17.90
CA ALA A 9 -3.64 -1.55 17.02
C ALA A 9 -3.05 -0.13 17.18
N GLU A 10 -3.56 0.71 18.09
CA GLU A 10 -3.15 2.11 18.25
C GLU A 10 -1.62 2.26 18.34
N ASN A 11 -1.00 1.53 19.26
CA ASN A 11 0.45 1.59 19.46
C ASN A 11 1.23 1.14 18.21
N ALA A 12 0.75 0.11 17.52
CA ALA A 12 1.40 -0.38 16.30
C ALA A 12 1.30 0.65 15.16
N VAL A 13 0.14 1.29 14.99
CA VAL A 13 -0.08 2.34 14.00
C VAL A 13 0.80 3.55 14.29
N LEU A 14 0.84 4.01 15.55
CA LEU A 14 1.68 5.13 15.96
C LEU A 14 3.17 4.84 15.77
N HIS A 15 3.63 3.62 16.05
CA HIS A 15 5.01 3.21 15.82
C HIS A 15 5.35 3.23 14.33
N ALA A 16 4.51 2.61 13.50
CA ALA A 16 4.70 2.57 12.04
C ALA A 16 4.65 3.97 11.39
N ALA A 17 3.83 4.88 11.92
CA ALA A 17 3.73 6.24 11.41
C ALA A 17 4.89 7.13 11.87
N ASN A 18 5.12 7.23 13.18
CA ASN A 18 5.99 8.26 13.76
C ASN A 18 7.46 7.87 13.76
N LEU A 19 7.78 6.58 13.87
CA LEU A 19 9.15 6.10 14.00
C LEU A 19 9.68 5.46 12.73
N LEU A 20 8.81 4.77 11.98
CA LEU A 20 9.23 4.05 10.77
C LEU A 20 8.88 4.79 9.47
N GLY A 21 7.98 5.79 9.50
CA GLY A 21 7.55 6.53 8.30
C GLY A 21 6.79 5.67 7.28
N ILE A 22 6.31 4.50 7.69
CA ILE A 22 5.61 3.53 6.84
C ILE A 22 4.20 4.04 6.53
N ILE A 23 3.55 4.68 7.50
CA ILE A 23 2.14 5.10 7.44
C ILE A 23 2.04 6.60 7.61
N ASN A 24 1.28 7.26 6.73
CA ASN A 24 1.00 8.70 6.83
C ASN A 24 -0.47 9.00 7.19
N GLY A 25 -1.36 8.01 7.05
CA GLY A 25 -2.81 8.22 7.12
C GLY A 25 -3.38 8.90 5.88
N TYR A 26 -4.65 9.24 5.94
CA TYR A 26 -5.37 9.93 4.88
C TYR A 26 -5.27 11.46 5.05
N THR A 27 -5.61 12.19 3.99
CA THR A 27 -5.59 13.66 3.98
C THR A 27 -6.57 14.29 4.96
N ASP A 28 -7.60 13.55 5.38
CA ASP A 28 -8.55 13.93 6.43
C ASP A 28 -8.00 13.75 7.86
N GLY A 29 -6.75 13.29 8.00
CA GLY A 29 -6.07 13.09 9.27
C GLY A 29 -6.39 11.77 9.96
N THR A 30 -7.15 10.87 9.34
CA THR A 30 -7.52 9.55 9.87
C THR A 30 -6.57 8.44 9.42
N PHE A 31 -6.63 7.28 10.08
CA PHE A 31 -5.96 6.05 9.64
C PHE A 31 -6.94 4.98 9.09
N LYS A 32 -8.19 5.00 9.56
CA LYS A 32 -9.28 4.07 9.27
C LYS A 32 -8.93 2.63 9.68
N PRO A 33 -8.66 2.36 10.97
CA PRO A 33 -8.12 1.07 11.44
C PRO A 33 -9.03 -0.13 11.19
N ASN A 34 -10.34 0.11 11.01
CA ASN A 34 -11.33 -0.94 10.74
C ASN A 34 -11.63 -1.13 9.25
N ASN A 35 -11.06 -0.29 8.38
CA ASN A 35 -11.27 -0.42 6.95
C ASN A 35 -10.30 -1.46 6.38
N PRO A 36 -10.73 -2.28 5.42
CA PRO A 36 -9.80 -3.13 4.68
C PRO A 36 -8.81 -2.25 3.93
N VAL A 37 -7.53 -2.62 4.01
CA VAL A 37 -6.49 -1.97 3.19
C VAL A 37 -6.59 -2.45 1.74
N THR A 38 -6.42 -1.50 0.83
CA THR A 38 -6.32 -1.81 -0.60
C THR A 38 -4.96 -2.43 -0.93
N ARG A 39 -4.87 -3.12 -2.07
CA ARG A 39 -3.63 -3.69 -2.59
C ARG A 39 -2.56 -2.62 -2.77
N ALA A 40 -2.91 -1.43 -3.28
CA ALA A 40 -1.96 -0.32 -3.44
C ALA A 40 -1.43 0.19 -2.09
N GLU A 41 -2.28 0.36 -1.08
CA GLU A 41 -1.86 0.80 0.26
C GLU A 41 -0.96 -0.24 0.93
N PHE A 42 -1.31 -1.52 0.79
CA PHE A 42 -0.51 -2.61 1.32
C PHE A 42 0.88 -2.65 0.69
N ILE A 43 0.98 -2.54 -0.64
CA ILE A 43 2.28 -2.49 -1.34
C ILE A 43 3.09 -1.27 -0.91
N ASN A 44 2.45 -0.10 -0.76
CA ASN A 44 3.13 1.10 -0.27
C ASN A 44 3.72 0.91 1.14
N MET A 45 2.98 0.24 2.03
CA MET A 45 3.50 -0.08 3.36
C MET A 45 4.69 -1.07 3.29
N LEU A 46 4.60 -2.13 2.47
CA LEU A 46 5.67 -3.12 2.33
C LEU A 46 6.96 -2.51 1.78
N VAL A 47 6.86 -1.69 0.73
CA VAL A 47 8.02 -1.03 0.10
C VAL A 47 8.75 -0.15 1.10
N LYS A 48 8.01 0.61 1.90
CA LYS A 48 8.60 1.46 2.96
C LYS A 48 9.20 0.62 4.08
N ALA A 49 8.50 -0.42 4.54
CA ALA A 49 8.96 -1.29 5.61
C ALA A 49 10.28 -2.00 5.26
N PHE A 50 10.42 -2.45 4.01
CA PHE A 50 11.62 -3.11 3.51
C PHE A 50 12.63 -2.16 2.84
N GLN A 51 12.36 -0.85 2.82
CA GLN A 51 13.19 0.19 2.17
C GLN A 51 13.56 -0.16 0.72
N LEU A 52 12.61 -0.71 -0.02
CA LEU A 52 12.83 -1.12 -1.41
C LEU A 52 12.97 0.11 -2.29
N LYS A 53 13.83 0.00 -3.30
CA LYS A 53 14.10 1.09 -4.23
C LYS A 53 13.46 0.82 -5.57
N SER A 54 12.86 1.86 -6.15
CA SER A 54 12.44 1.84 -7.54
C SER A 54 13.67 1.82 -8.46
N THR A 55 13.63 0.98 -9.49
CA THR A 55 14.68 0.90 -10.52
C THR A 55 14.45 1.90 -11.66
N GLY A 56 13.38 2.71 -11.62
CA GLY A 56 13.03 3.67 -12.67
C GLY A 56 12.31 3.07 -13.86
N ASP A 57 12.01 1.76 -13.83
CA ASP A 57 11.27 1.09 -14.88
C ASP A 57 9.80 1.54 -14.93
N SER A 58 9.28 1.71 -16.14
CA SER A 58 7.87 2.06 -16.35
C SER A 58 6.96 0.87 -16.08
N LEU A 59 5.91 1.10 -15.29
CA LEU A 59 4.83 0.12 -15.08
C LEU A 59 4.10 -0.16 -16.39
N LYS A 60 3.75 -1.42 -16.63
CA LYS A 60 3.07 -1.89 -17.85
C LYS A 60 1.67 -2.45 -17.62
N PHE A 61 1.03 -2.12 -16.51
CA PHE A 61 -0.29 -2.65 -16.18
C PHE A 61 -1.38 -2.05 -17.06
N SER A 62 -2.38 -2.86 -17.44
CA SER A 62 -3.52 -2.45 -18.26
C SER A 62 -4.44 -1.45 -17.55
N ASP A 63 -4.42 -1.43 -16.21
CA ASP A 63 -5.16 -0.52 -15.33
C ASP A 63 -4.27 0.50 -14.61
N LEU A 64 -3.17 0.91 -15.26
CA LEU A 64 -2.21 1.87 -14.71
C LEU A 64 -2.85 3.20 -14.30
N ASP A 65 -3.89 3.65 -15.01
CA ASP A 65 -4.66 4.86 -14.73
C ASP A 65 -5.43 4.78 -13.40
N LYS A 66 -5.76 3.56 -12.95
CA LYS A 66 -6.40 3.31 -11.64
C LYS A 66 -5.40 3.31 -10.50
N ILE A 67 -4.10 3.18 -10.79
CA ILE A 67 -3.04 3.27 -9.77
C ILE A 67 -2.82 4.75 -9.48
N GLY A 68 -3.18 5.18 -8.27
CA GLY A 68 -2.93 6.57 -7.85
C GLY A 68 -1.45 6.92 -7.97
N LYS A 69 -1.14 8.13 -8.46
CA LYS A 69 0.25 8.60 -8.65
C LYS A 69 1.11 8.46 -7.39
N TRP A 70 0.51 8.61 -6.21
CA TRP A 70 1.16 8.42 -4.91
C TRP A 70 1.73 7.00 -4.69
N ALA A 71 1.20 6.00 -5.40
CA ALA A 71 1.60 4.60 -5.29
C ALA A 71 2.55 4.16 -6.41
N HIS A 72 2.76 4.97 -7.47
CA HIS A 72 3.51 4.54 -8.65
C HIS A 72 4.93 4.08 -8.29
N GLU A 73 5.65 4.87 -7.52
CA GLU A 73 7.02 4.53 -7.11
C GLU A 73 7.08 3.24 -6.28
N ALA A 74 6.14 3.08 -5.35
CA ALA A 74 6.05 1.88 -4.54
C ALA A 74 5.72 0.64 -5.39
N VAL A 75 4.75 0.74 -6.29
CA VAL A 75 4.39 -0.36 -7.18
C VAL A 75 5.56 -0.73 -8.09
N THR A 76 6.29 0.26 -8.63
CA THR A 76 7.51 -0.02 -9.43
C THR A 76 8.56 -0.75 -8.61
N ALA A 77 8.88 -0.28 -7.40
CA ALA A 77 9.86 -0.93 -6.53
C ALA A 77 9.45 -2.37 -6.18
N ALA A 78 8.17 -2.61 -5.91
CA ALA A 78 7.64 -3.93 -5.58
C ALA A 78 7.68 -4.90 -6.77
N VAL A 79 7.40 -4.42 -7.99
CA VAL A 79 7.53 -5.22 -9.22
C VAL A 79 8.99 -5.56 -9.48
N ALA A 80 9.89 -4.58 -9.42
CA ALA A 80 11.32 -4.80 -9.61
C ALA A 80 11.91 -5.80 -8.59
N SER A 81 11.36 -5.82 -7.38
CA SER A 81 11.77 -6.73 -6.30
C SER A 81 11.04 -8.08 -6.32
N ASN A 82 10.19 -8.36 -7.32
CA ASN A 82 9.33 -9.56 -7.42
C ASN A 82 8.41 -9.79 -6.20
N ILE A 83 8.09 -8.75 -5.43
CA ILE A 83 7.14 -8.83 -4.31
C ILE A 83 5.70 -8.81 -4.81
N VAL A 84 5.46 -8.15 -5.95
CA VAL A 84 4.16 -8.11 -6.58
C VAL A 84 4.28 -8.45 -8.05
N VAL A 85 3.34 -9.26 -8.51
CA VAL A 85 3.13 -9.56 -9.93
C VAL A 85 1.72 -9.15 -10.32
N GLY A 86 1.54 -8.86 -11.61
CA GLY A 86 0.23 -8.63 -12.20
C GLY A 86 -0.62 -9.89 -12.27
N TYR A 87 -1.89 -9.71 -12.59
CA TYR A 87 -2.81 -10.79 -12.92
C TYR A 87 -2.64 -11.24 -14.38
N GLN A 88 -3.30 -12.34 -14.76
CA GLN A 88 -3.25 -12.88 -16.12
C GLN A 88 -3.78 -11.92 -17.21
N ASP A 89 -4.57 -10.92 -16.83
CA ASP A 89 -5.15 -9.88 -17.70
C ASP A 89 -4.30 -8.58 -17.73
N ASP A 90 -3.02 -8.70 -17.37
CA ASP A 90 -2.05 -7.61 -17.24
C ASP A 90 -2.48 -6.50 -16.27
N SER A 91 -3.45 -6.75 -15.38
CA SER A 91 -3.90 -5.76 -14.38
C SER A 91 -3.12 -5.84 -13.07
N PHE A 92 -3.07 -4.74 -12.33
CA PHE A 92 -2.58 -4.66 -10.96
C PHE A 92 -3.70 -4.75 -9.91
N ARG A 93 -4.88 -4.19 -10.22
CA ARG A 93 -6.07 -4.10 -9.34
C ARG A 93 -5.79 -3.33 -8.03
N PRO A 94 -5.48 -2.02 -8.12
CA PRO A 94 -5.00 -1.24 -6.97
C PRO A 94 -5.99 -1.18 -5.80
N SER A 95 -7.30 -1.19 -6.08
CA SER A 95 -8.36 -1.12 -5.08
C SER A 95 -8.85 -2.48 -4.57
N ALA A 96 -8.30 -3.60 -5.08
CA ALA A 96 -8.66 -4.91 -4.57
C ALA A 96 -8.24 -5.03 -3.09
N PRO A 97 -9.02 -5.72 -2.24
CA PRO A 97 -8.56 -6.06 -0.90
C PRO A 97 -7.21 -6.80 -0.96
N SER A 98 -6.29 -6.48 -0.05
CA SER A 98 -4.94 -7.09 -0.05
C SER A 98 -4.95 -8.61 0.13
N ALA A 99 -5.98 -9.16 0.80
CA ALA A 99 -6.23 -10.59 0.89
C ALA A 99 -7.20 -11.03 -0.22
N PRO A 100 -6.89 -12.09 -1.00
CA PRO A 100 -7.90 -12.71 -1.83
C PRO A 100 -9.02 -13.23 -0.91
N ARG A 101 -10.27 -12.89 -1.21
CA ARG A 101 -11.42 -13.60 -0.64
C ARG A 101 -11.33 -15.04 -1.12
N ILE A 102 -10.86 -15.93 -0.26
CA ILE A 102 -11.01 -17.37 -0.48
C ILE A 102 -12.48 -17.65 -0.16
N SER A 103 -13.31 -17.76 -1.19
CA SER A 103 -14.65 -18.35 -1.10
C SER A 103 -14.57 -19.86 -1.09
#